data_AF-A0A9D6W0P0-F1
#
_entry.id   AF-A0A9D6W0P0-F1
#
_cell.length_a   1.000
_cell.length_b   1.000
_cell.length_c   1.000
_cell.angle_alpha   90.00
_cell.angle_beta   90.00
_cell.angle_gamma   90.00
#
_symmetry.space_group_name_H-M   'P 1'
#
loop_
_entity.id
_entity.type
_entity.pdbx_description
1 polymer ?
#
loop_
_entity_poly.entity_id
_entity_poly.type
_entity_poly.pdbx_seq_one_letter_code
_entity_poly.pdbx_strand_id
1 'polypeptide(L)' 'MEPEVPIDRDLVWDYKEPPADLLWRLQRIANAFPAYGRDRRTVALLFAHRDELRLEPERRLLIELYEEAWRRRTEGGR' A
#
# COMPACT_ATOMS: atom_id res chain seq x y z
N MET A 1 12.82 6.51 12.86
CA MET A 1 11.77 7.26 12.14
C MET A 1 10.97 6.25 11.38
N GLU A 2 9.68 6.12 11.68
CA GLU A 2 8.80 5.24 10.90
C GLU A 2 8.74 5.75 9.45
N PRO A 3 8.73 4.86 8.44
CA PRO A 3 8.68 5.30 7.06
C PRO A 3 7.36 6.02 6.80
N GLU A 4 7.43 7.32 6.51
CA GLU A 4 6.24 8.07 6.14
C GLU A 4 5.74 7.58 4.78
N VAL A 5 4.47 7.18 4.72
CA VAL A 5 3.75 6.87 3.48
C VAL A 5 2.85 8.06 3.17
N PRO A 6 3.04 8.73 2.03
CA PRO A 6 2.12 9.77 1.60
C PRO A 6 0.77 9.12 1.30
N ILE A 7 -0.29 9.66 1.90
CA ILE A 7 -1.67 9.24 1.65
C ILE A 7 -2.35 10.28 0.77
N ASP A 8 -3.07 9.82 -0.25
CA ASP A 8 -3.82 10.70 -1.13
C ASP A 8 -4.93 11.41 -0.35
N ARG A 9 -5.15 12.70 -0.62
CA ARG A 9 -6.20 13.50 0.04
C ARG A 9 -7.59 12.94 -0.21
N ASP A 10 -7.81 12.32 -1.36
CA ASP A 10 -9.10 11.69 -1.69
C ASP A 10 -9.41 10.49 -0.78
N LEU A 11 -8.38 9.88 -0.17
CA LEU A 11 -8.55 8.80 0.80
C LEU A 11 -8.81 9.30 2.23
N VAL A 12 -8.63 10.59 2.49
CA VAL A 12 -8.73 11.21 3.82
C VAL A 12 -9.51 12.52 3.79
N TRP A 13 -10.40 12.67 2.82
CA TRP A 13 -11.18 13.89 2.60
C TRP A 13 -11.99 14.33 3.83
N ASP A 14 -12.32 13.38 4.71
CA ASP A 14 -13.04 13.58 5.97
C ASP A 14 -12.15 14.01 7.15
N TYR A 15 -10.83 14.00 6.99
CA TYR A 15 -9.86 14.36 8.03
C TYR A 15 -9.28 15.75 7.80
N LYS A 16 -9.38 16.60 8.83
CA LYS A 16 -8.62 17.87 8.87
C LYS A 16 -7.11 17.60 8.93
N GLU A 17 -6.71 16.63 9.74
CA GLU A 17 -5.33 16.15 9.88
C GLU A 17 -5.36 14.61 9.98
N PRO A 18 -4.93 13.89 8.93
CA PRO A 18 -4.95 12.43 8.95
C PRO A 18 -3.88 11.87 9.90
N PRO A 19 -4.16 10.78 10.64
CA PRO A 19 -3.19 10.13 11.51
C PRO A 19 -1.86 9.83 10.80
N ALA A 20 -0.74 9.98 11.52
CA ALA A 20 0.60 9.66 11.03
C ALA A 20 0.92 8.15 11.11
N ASP A 21 0.08 7.37 11.77
CA ASP A 21 0.25 5.92 11.97
C ASP A 21 0.36 5.17 10.64
N LEU A 22 1.43 4.39 10.49
CA LEU A 22 1.75 3.69 9.25
C LEU A 22 0.68 2.65 8.89
N LEU A 23 0.26 1.80 9.83
CA LEU A 23 -0.70 0.75 9.58
C LEU A 23 -2.08 1.33 9.22
N TRP A 24 -2.49 2.41 9.89
CA TRP A 24 -3.71 3.14 9.56
C TRP A 24 -3.68 3.67 8.13
N ARG A 25 -2.58 4.31 7.72
CA ARG A 25 -2.42 4.82 6.35
C ARG A 25 -2.40 3.69 5.32
N LEU A 26 -1.66 2.63 5.59
CA LEU A 26 -1.61 1.45 4.72
C LEU A 26 -2.99 0.78 4.62
N GLN A 27 -3.77 0.71 5.70
CA GLN A 27 -5.12 0.19 5.66
C GLN A 27 -6.04 1.05 4.77
N ARG A 28 -5.94 2.37 4.86
CA ARG A 28 -6.74 3.28 4.00
C ARG A 28 -6.39 3.11 2.53
N ILE A 29 -5.10 3.02 2.20
CA ILE A 29 -4.63 2.77 0.84
C ILE A 29 -5.07 1.39 0.38
N ALA A 30 -4.90 0.35 1.20
CA ALA A 30 -5.31 -1.01 0.87
C ALA A 30 -6.80 -1.06 0.53
N ASN A 31 -7.66 -0.41 1.33
CA ASN A 31 -9.10 -0.38 1.10
C ASN A 31 -9.49 0.18 -0.28
N ALA A 32 -8.66 1.05 -0.86
CA ALA A 32 -8.86 1.63 -2.17
C ALA A 32 -7.94 1.06 -3.26
N PHE A 33 -7.15 0.02 -2.93
CA PHE A 33 -6.30 -0.66 -3.89
C PHE A 33 -7.15 -1.42 -4.91
N PRO A 34 -6.83 -1.39 -6.22
CA PRO A 34 -5.62 -0.82 -6.84
C PRO A 34 -5.81 0.60 -7.40
N ALA A 35 -6.92 1.30 -7.13
CA ALA A 35 -7.09 2.67 -7.61
C ALA A 35 -6.00 3.60 -7.05
N TYR A 36 -5.56 3.34 -5.81
CA TYR A 36 -4.46 4.03 -5.13
C TYR A 36 -3.34 3.06 -4.73
N GLY A 37 -2.13 3.59 -4.48
CA GLY A 37 -1.02 2.84 -3.87
C GLY A 37 -0.31 1.82 -4.76
N ARG A 38 -0.35 1.99 -6.09
CA ARG A 38 0.31 1.09 -7.07
C ARG A 38 1.80 1.33 -7.26
N ASP A 39 2.33 2.43 -6.73
CA ASP A 39 3.76 2.71 -6.83
C ASP A 39 4.57 1.67 -6.06
N ARG A 40 5.82 1.46 -6.50
CA ARG A 40 6.68 0.41 -5.97
C ARG A 40 6.85 0.46 -4.45
N ARG A 41 7.02 1.66 -3.89
CA ARG A 41 7.30 1.83 -2.45
C ARG A 41 6.06 1.46 -1.64
N THR A 42 4.90 1.96 -2.04
CA THR A 42 3.64 1.66 -1.36
C THR A 42 3.27 0.18 -1.48
N VAL A 43 3.42 -0.43 -2.66
CA VAL A 43 3.19 -1.87 -2.85
C VAL A 43 4.11 -2.70 -1.95
N ALA A 44 5.40 -2.36 -1.86
CA ALA A 44 6.33 -3.06 -0.99
C ALA A 44 5.92 -2.99 0.49
N LEU A 45 5.42 -1.84 0.95
CA LEU A 45 4.94 -1.66 2.32
C LEU A 45 3.63 -2.39 2.58
N LEU A 46 2.67 -2.33 1.64
CA LEU A 46 1.44 -3.10 1.69
C LEU A 46 1.72 -4.61 1.77
N PHE A 47 2.69 -5.11 0.98
CA PHE A 47 3.09 -6.50 1.02
C PHE A 47 3.79 -6.87 2.33
N ALA A 48 4.70 -6.03 2.83
CA ALA A 48 5.43 -6.27 4.08
C ALA A 48 4.49 -6.37 5.29
N HIS A 49 3.44 -5.56 5.33
CA HIS A 49 2.46 -5.52 6.41
C HIS A 49 1.15 -6.28 6.12
N ARG A 50 1.10 -7.09 5.04
CA ARG A 50 -0.14 -7.74 4.58
C ARG A 50 -0.83 -8.65 5.60
N ASP A 51 -0.08 -9.16 6.58
CA ASP A 51 -0.59 -10.02 7.65
C ASP A 51 -1.12 -9.21 8.85
N GLU A 52 -0.74 -7.94 8.97
CA GLU A 52 -1.23 -7.00 10.00
C GLU A 52 -2.45 -6.21 9.49
N LEU A 53 -2.57 -6.07 8.17
CA LEU A 53 -3.68 -5.41 7.51
C LEU A 53 -4.92 -6.32 7.45
N ARG A 54 -6.09 -5.71 7.63
CA ARG A 54 -7.38 -6.39 7.42
C ARG A 54 -7.68 -6.40 5.92
N LEU A 55 -7.15 -7.40 5.22
CA LEU A 55 -7.31 -7.56 3.78
C LEU A 55 -8.31 -8.67 3.45
N GLU A 56 -9.23 -8.37 2.54
CA GLU A 56 -9.99 -9.42 1.85
C GLU A 56 -9.03 -10.28 1.00
N PRO A 57 -9.30 -11.59 0.81
CA PRO A 57 -8.42 -12.49 0.08
C PRO A 57 -8.04 -12.00 -1.33
N GLU A 58 -8.99 -11.44 -2.07
CA GLU A 58 -8.79 -10.94 -3.44
C GLU A 58 -7.85 -9.73 -3.45
N ARG A 59 -7.99 -8.85 -2.46
CA ARG A 59 -7.14 -7.66 -2.32
C ARG A 59 -5.72 -8.03 -1.94
N ARG A 60 -5.57 -9.02 -1.06
CA ARG A 60 -4.26 -9.60 -0.73
C ARG A 60 -3.58 -10.15 -1.99
N LEU A 61 -4.30 -10.95 -2.78
CA LEU A 61 -3.77 -11.51 -4.03
C LEU A 61 -3.32 -10.40 -5.01
N LEU A 62 -4.10 -9.33 -5.13
CA LEU A 62 -3.72 -8.20 -5.99
C LEU A 62 -2.44 -7.51 -5.52
N ILE A 63 -2.25 -7.31 -4.21
CA ILE A 63 -1.03 -6.72 -3.66
C ILE A 63 0.18 -7.62 -3.96
N GLU A 64 0.05 -8.93 -3.75
CA GLU A 64 1.10 -9.93 -4.03
C GLU A 64 1.49 -9.93 -5.52
N LEU A 65 0.50 -9.87 -6.43
CA LEU A 65 0.73 -9.80 -7.87
C LEU A 65 1.50 -8.52 -8.27
N TYR A 66 1.13 -7.38 -7.70
CA TYR A 66 1.82 -6.11 -7.97
C TYR A 66 3.26 -6.12 -7.42
N GLU A 67 3.49 -6.68 -6.23
CA GLU A 67 4.83 -6.82 -5.67
C GLU A 67 5.70 -7.67 -6.58
N GLU A 68 5.19 -8.83 -7.00
CA GLU A 68 5.94 -9.72 -7.89
C GLU A 68 6.27 -9.04 -9.23
N ALA A 69 5.31 -8.31 -9.81
CA ALA A 69 5.53 -7.56 -11.04
C ALA A 69 6.63 -6.50 -10.87
N TRP A 70 6.66 -5.81 -9.72
CA TRP A 70 7.72 -4.85 -9.41
C TRP A 70 9.08 -5.54 -9.21
N ARG A 71 9.12 -6.67 -8.50
CA ARG A 71 10.35 -7.45 -8.28
C ARG A 71 10.95 -7.91 -9.60
N ARG A 72 10.14 -8.51 -10.48
CA ARG A 72 10.55 -8.97 -11.82
C ARG A 72 11.12 -7.84 -12.68
N ARG A 73 10.51 -6.65 -12.67
CA ARG A 73 11.03 -5.47 -13.41
C ARG A 73 12.40 -5.03 -12.92
N THR A 74 12.70 -5.25 -11.64
CA THR A 74 13.96 -4.82 -11.02
C THR A 74 15.06 -5.86 -11.16
N GLU A 75 14.70 -7.14 -11.25
CA GLU A 75 15.62 -8.25 -11.49
C GLU A 75 15.95 -8.41 -12.97
N GLY A 76 15.00 -8.15 -13.88
CA GLY A 76 15.17 -8.24 -15.33
C GLY A 76 15.81 -7.02 -16.01
N GLY A 77 16.29 -6.04 -15.23
CA GLY A 77 16.95 -4.83 -15.71
C GLY A 77 18.49 -4.87 -15.68
N ARG A 78 19.08 -6.06 -15.68
CA ARG A 78 20.54 -6.29 -15.82
C ARG A 78 20.87 -6.89 -17.18
#